data_AF-A0A2A5EAW9-F1
#
_entry.id   AF-A0A2A5EAW9-F1
#
_cell.length_a   1.000
_cell.length_b   1.000
_cell.length_c   1.000
_cell.angle_alpha   90.00
_cell.angle_beta   90.00
_cell.angle_gamma   90.00
#
_symmetry.space_group_name_H-M   'P 1'
#
loop_
_entity.id
_entity.type
_entity.pdbx_description
1 polymer ?
#
loop_
_entity_poly.entity_id
_entity_poly.type
_entity_poly.pdbx_seq_one_letter_code
_entity_poly.pdbx_strand_id
1 'polypeptide(L)'
;MPLNKPRGHGITLCRVWKLIVKQERGKRGRIYLNSFNIVKTELKIMSKQRKIIGWVITIVAAIMPAWGVIGKFTNADMINHMTSLGYGDWLTPIALGELLAVVLFLMPKTGRIGTILMTALMGGAIAAHMGHGESFTMQSIVLILTWVAAYIRYPEFLRLES
;
A
#
# COMPACT_ATOMS: atom_id res chain seq x y z
N MET A 1 -1.57 5.43 42.11
CA MET A 1 -2.05 5.49 43.51
C MET A 1 -0.91 5.09 44.44
N PRO A 2 -0.49 5.93 45.40
CA PRO A 2 0.57 5.58 46.34
C PRO A 2 0.02 4.58 47.39
N LEU A 3 0.73 3.46 47.57
CA LEU A 3 0.39 2.45 48.58
C LEU A 3 0.78 2.98 49.97
N ASN A 4 -0.21 3.26 50.81
CA ASN A 4 0.01 3.75 52.18
C ASN A 4 0.72 2.68 53.03
N LYS A 5 1.74 3.05 53.80
CA LYS A 5 2.53 2.12 54.62
C LYS A 5 1.83 1.91 55.97
N PRO A 6 1.65 0.66 56.45
CA PRO A 6 0.98 0.40 57.73
C PRO A 6 1.81 0.93 58.91
N ARG A 7 1.15 1.61 59.86
CA ARG A 7 1.72 2.10 61.12
C ARG A 7 1.39 1.10 62.25
N GLY A 8 2.36 0.36 62.77
CA GLY A 8 2.16 -0.48 63.96
C GLY A 8 3.16 -1.63 64.16
N HIS A 9 3.55 -1.78 65.42
CA HIS A 9 4.51 -2.69 66.08
C HIS A 9 4.61 -4.12 65.54
N GLY A 10 5.85 -4.56 65.27
CA GLY A 10 6.21 -5.94 64.97
C GLY A 10 7.17 -6.07 63.78
N ILE A 11 8.36 -6.62 64.00
CA ILE A 11 9.42 -6.86 62.99
C ILE A 11 8.88 -7.73 61.82
N THR A 12 7.87 -8.55 62.10
CA THR A 12 7.10 -9.38 61.15
C THR A 12 6.26 -8.57 60.16
N LEU A 13 5.64 -7.47 60.58
CA LEU A 13 4.75 -6.63 59.74
C LEU A 13 5.55 -5.91 58.64
N CYS A 14 6.76 -5.47 58.97
CA CYS A 14 7.67 -4.82 58.02
C CYS A 14 8.19 -5.79 56.94
N ARG A 15 8.40 -7.07 57.32
CA ARG A 15 8.79 -8.15 56.40
C ARG A 15 7.65 -8.47 55.42
N VAL A 16 6.43 -8.63 55.92
CA VAL A 16 5.23 -8.89 55.10
C VAL A 16 4.96 -7.73 54.14
N TRP A 17 5.08 -6.48 54.59
CA TRP A 17 4.86 -5.31 53.74
C TRP A 17 5.89 -5.22 52.59
N LYS A 18 7.17 -5.52 52.85
CA LYS A 18 8.19 -5.59 51.79
C LYS A 18 7.87 -6.67 50.75
N LEU A 19 7.32 -7.81 51.16
CA LEU A 19 6.92 -8.89 50.26
C LEU A 19 5.72 -8.49 49.39
N ILE A 20 4.69 -7.87 49.96
CA ILE A 20 3.52 -7.37 49.23
C ILE A 20 3.97 -6.34 48.18
N VAL A 21 4.79 -5.36 48.56
CA VAL A 21 5.30 -4.34 47.64
C VAL A 21 6.16 -4.95 46.53
N LYS A 22 6.94 -6.01 46.82
CA LYS A 22 7.75 -6.72 45.82
C LYS A 22 6.87 -7.50 44.84
N GLN A 23 5.84 -8.18 45.34
CA GLN A 23 4.88 -8.93 44.54
C GLN A 23 4.05 -8.00 43.62
N GLU A 24 3.54 -6.90 44.17
CA GLU A 24 2.81 -5.85 43.45
C GLU A 24 3.64 -5.23 42.32
N ARG A 25 4.91 -4.91 42.59
CA ARG A 25 5.83 -4.39 41.56
C ARG A 25 6.04 -5.40 40.43
N GLY A 26 6.20 -6.68 40.74
CA GLY A 26 6.33 -7.75 39.75
C GLY A 26 5.06 -7.95 38.90
N LYS A 27 3.87 -7.89 39.53
CA LYS A 27 2.59 -7.96 38.83
C LYS A 27 2.38 -6.77 37.90
N ARG A 28 2.62 -5.54 38.37
CA ARG A 28 2.51 -4.33 37.55
C ARG A 28 3.47 -4.36 36.37
N GLY A 29 4.76 -4.67 36.60
CA GLY A 29 5.74 -4.79 35.52
C GLY A 29 5.31 -5.79 34.44
N ARG A 30 4.74 -6.94 34.84
CA ARG A 30 4.22 -7.95 33.90
C ARG A 30 3.02 -7.45 33.09
N ILE A 31 2.11 -6.69 33.70
CA ILE A 31 0.96 -6.08 32.99
C ILE A 31 1.46 -5.07 31.95
N TYR A 32 2.36 -4.15 32.33
CA TYR A 32 2.92 -3.18 31.39
C TYR A 32 3.68 -3.86 30.24
N LEU A 33 4.49 -4.89 30.52
CA LEU A 33 5.22 -5.66 29.52
C LEU A 33 4.28 -6.40 28.56
N ASN A 34 3.22 -7.03 29.07
CA ASN A 34 2.24 -7.71 28.23
C ASN A 34 1.49 -6.72 27.34
N SER A 35 1.00 -5.60 27.88
CA SER A 35 0.34 -4.56 27.10
C SER A 35 1.25 -4.00 26.00
N PHE A 36 2.52 -3.74 26.31
CA PHE A 36 3.49 -3.26 25.32
C PHE A 36 3.76 -4.28 24.21
N ASN A 37 3.90 -5.57 24.55
CA ASN A 37 4.09 -6.64 23.56
C ASN A 37 2.87 -6.85 22.67
N ILE A 38 1.65 -6.72 23.22
CA ILE A 38 0.40 -6.77 22.46
C ILE A 38 0.37 -5.64 21.43
N VAL A 39 0.60 -4.39 21.85
CA VAL A 39 0.61 -3.24 20.93
C VAL A 39 1.69 -3.38 19.86
N LYS A 40 2.90 -3.83 20.20
CA LYS A 40 3.95 -4.11 19.20
C LYS A 40 3.53 -5.17 18.19
N THR A 41 2.83 -6.21 18.64
CA THR A 41 2.38 -7.31 17.77
C THR A 41 1.27 -6.83 16.83
N GLU A 42 0.30 -6.08 17.34
CA GLU A 42 -0.76 -5.44 16.54
C GLU A 42 -0.17 -4.49 15.48
N LEU A 43 0.75 -3.60 15.86
CA LEU A 43 1.43 -2.70 14.93
C LEU A 43 2.18 -3.48 13.83
N LYS A 44 2.83 -4.59 14.18
CA LYS A 44 3.55 -5.44 13.23
C LYS A 44 2.57 -6.15 12.27
N ILE A 45 1.45 -6.67 12.77
CA ILE A 45 0.41 -7.33 11.96
C ILE A 45 -0.22 -6.34 10.97
N MET A 46 -0.63 -5.16 11.46
CA MET A 46 -1.19 -4.09 10.64
C MET A 46 -0.21 -3.68 9.51
N SER A 47 1.09 -3.61 9.81
CA SER A 47 2.11 -3.31 8.80
C SER A 47 2.24 -4.40 7.73
N LYS A 48 2.12 -5.68 8.10
CA LYS A 48 2.21 -6.82 7.19
C LYS A 48 0.97 -6.89 6.29
N GLN A 49 -0.21 -6.72 6.86
CA GLN A 49 -1.47 -6.67 6.10
C GLN A 49 -1.47 -5.54 5.09
N ARG A 50 -1.08 -4.32 5.51
CA ARG A 50 -0.95 -3.16 4.62
C ARG A 50 -0.02 -3.46 3.43
N LYS A 51 1.11 -4.11 3.69
CA LYS A 51 2.06 -4.53 2.64
C LYS A 51 1.41 -5.50 1.66
N ILE A 52 0.72 -6.53 2.14
CA ILE A 52 0.05 -7.53 1.28
C ILE A 52 -1.03 -6.86 0.42
N ILE A 53 -1.91 -6.07 1.04
CA ILE A 53 -3.00 -5.37 0.34
C ILE A 53 -2.43 -4.43 -0.74
N GLY A 54 -1.39 -3.66 -0.41
CA GLY A 54 -0.73 -2.78 -1.38
C GLY A 54 -0.18 -3.52 -2.59
N TRP A 55 0.40 -4.71 -2.39
CA TRP A 55 0.91 -5.55 -3.48
C TRP A 55 -0.21 -6.18 -4.30
N VAL A 56 -1.27 -6.69 -3.66
CA VAL A 56 -2.42 -7.25 -4.37
C VAL A 56 -3.04 -6.22 -5.30
N ILE A 57 -3.31 -5.00 -4.80
CA ILE A 57 -3.92 -3.95 -5.61
C ILE A 57 -2.96 -3.48 -6.72
N THR A 58 -1.65 -3.40 -6.44
CA THR A 58 -0.64 -3.10 -7.48
C THR A 58 -0.71 -4.11 -8.61
N ILE A 59 -0.72 -5.41 -8.30
CA ILE A 59 -0.75 -6.47 -9.31
C ILE A 59 -2.05 -6.38 -10.10
N VAL A 60 -3.19 -6.22 -9.43
CA VAL A 60 -4.49 -6.09 -10.09
C VAL A 60 -4.52 -4.88 -11.04
N ALA A 61 -4.02 -3.72 -10.61
CA ALA A 61 -3.92 -2.53 -11.47
C ALA A 61 -2.97 -2.73 -12.66
N ALA A 62 -1.91 -3.53 -12.50
CA ALA A 62 -0.91 -3.76 -13.54
C ALA A 62 -1.34 -4.79 -14.60
N ILE A 63 -2.26 -5.72 -14.28
CA ILE A 63 -2.65 -6.81 -15.19
C ILE A 63 -3.19 -6.28 -16.51
N MET A 64 -4.12 -5.33 -16.47
CA MET A 64 -4.78 -4.82 -17.67
C MET A 64 -3.79 -4.14 -18.64
N PRO A 65 -2.96 -3.15 -18.21
CA PRO A 65 -1.96 -2.57 -19.11
C PRO A 65 -0.85 -3.55 -19.50
N ALA A 66 -0.47 -4.50 -18.64
CA ALA A 66 0.47 -5.55 -19.03
C ALA A 66 -0.10 -6.42 -20.17
N TRP A 67 -1.38 -6.76 -20.10
CA TRP A 67 -2.09 -7.45 -21.17
C TRP A 67 -2.16 -6.59 -22.44
N GLY A 68 -2.37 -5.28 -22.29
CA GLY A 68 -2.35 -4.29 -23.36
C GLY A 68 -1.02 -4.26 -24.12
N VAL A 69 0.12 -4.38 -23.44
CA VAL A 69 1.45 -4.48 -24.08
C VAL A 69 1.53 -5.76 -24.92
N ILE A 70 1.19 -6.90 -24.34
CA ILE A 70 1.30 -8.21 -25.02
C ILE A 70 0.41 -8.23 -26.27
N GLY A 71 -0.82 -7.73 -26.16
CA GLY A 71 -1.78 -7.69 -27.26
C GLY A 71 -1.31 -6.83 -28.43
N LYS A 72 -0.58 -5.73 -28.18
CA LYS A 72 -0.04 -4.86 -29.25
C LYS A 72 1.03 -5.54 -30.11
N PHE A 73 1.61 -6.65 -29.67
CA PHE A 73 2.60 -7.41 -30.44
C PHE A 73 2.08 -8.77 -30.94
N THR A 74 1.03 -9.32 -30.33
CA THR A 74 0.61 -10.70 -30.59
C THR A 74 -0.84 -10.83 -31.06
N ASN A 75 -1.67 -9.81 -30.87
CA ASN A 75 -3.10 -9.88 -31.16
C ASN A 75 -3.44 -9.00 -32.38
N ALA A 76 -3.80 -9.65 -33.50
CA ALA A 76 -4.15 -8.97 -34.74
C ALA A 76 -5.36 -8.05 -34.61
N ASP A 77 -6.37 -8.42 -33.81
CA ASP A 77 -7.56 -7.58 -33.58
C ASP A 77 -7.19 -6.29 -32.84
N MET A 78 -6.31 -6.37 -31.84
CA MET A 78 -5.81 -5.20 -31.11
C MET A 78 -4.97 -4.28 -32.01
N ILE A 79 -4.13 -4.86 -32.87
CA ILE A 79 -3.33 -4.09 -33.84
C ILE A 79 -4.24 -3.38 -34.86
N ASN A 80 -5.22 -4.09 -35.41
CA ASN A 80 -6.19 -3.54 -36.36
C ASN A 80 -7.04 -2.45 -35.70
N HIS A 81 -7.47 -2.66 -34.46
CA HIS A 81 -8.22 -1.69 -33.69
C HIS A 81 -7.40 -0.41 -33.45
N MET A 82 -6.17 -0.52 -32.94
CA MET A 82 -5.29 0.65 -32.74
C MET A 82 -4.97 1.36 -34.06
N THR A 83 -4.84 0.62 -35.16
CA THR A 83 -4.65 1.20 -36.49
C THR A 83 -5.90 1.95 -36.96
N SER A 84 -7.10 1.43 -36.70
CA SER A 84 -8.37 2.11 -37.01
C SER A 84 -8.57 3.40 -36.23
N LEU A 85 -7.97 3.50 -35.03
CA LEU A 85 -7.92 4.72 -34.20
C LEU A 85 -6.80 5.70 -34.64
N GLY A 86 -6.06 5.39 -35.70
CA GLY A 86 -4.96 6.23 -36.20
C GLY A 86 -3.62 6.07 -35.47
N TYR A 87 -3.48 5.05 -34.61
CA TYR A 87 -2.25 4.77 -33.84
C TYR A 87 -1.35 3.69 -34.47
N GLY A 88 -1.55 3.35 -35.75
CA GLY A 88 -0.79 2.30 -36.45
C GLY A 88 0.74 2.49 -36.35
N ASP A 89 1.23 3.68 -36.71
CA ASP A 89 2.66 4.00 -36.67
C ASP A 89 3.20 4.17 -35.24
N TRP A 90 2.30 4.34 -34.27
CA TRP A 90 2.63 4.62 -32.87
C TRP A 90 2.51 3.38 -31.96
N LEU A 91 2.15 2.22 -32.51
CA LEU A 91 1.98 0.97 -31.76
C LEU A 91 3.19 0.62 -30.88
N THR A 92 4.38 0.59 -31.47
CA THR A 92 5.63 0.26 -30.76
C THR A 92 5.98 1.27 -29.67
N PRO A 93 6.06 2.59 -29.93
CA PRO A 93 6.38 3.56 -28.86
C PRO A 93 5.33 3.59 -27.75
N ILE A 94 4.03 3.43 -28.06
CA ILE A 94 2.97 3.33 -27.06
C ILE A 94 3.17 2.09 -26.20
N ALA A 95 3.40 0.92 -26.82
CA ALA A 95 3.60 -0.33 -26.09
C ALA A 95 4.85 -0.28 -25.19
N LEU A 96 5.93 0.36 -25.63
CA LEU A 96 7.12 0.57 -24.81
C LEU A 96 6.86 1.52 -23.64
N GLY A 97 6.15 2.62 -23.86
CA GLY A 97 5.75 3.55 -22.80
C GLY A 97 4.87 2.88 -21.74
N GLU A 98 3.91 2.06 -22.18
CA GLU A 98 3.04 1.26 -21.32
C GLU A 98 3.83 0.22 -20.52
N LEU A 99 4.74 -0.51 -21.17
CA LEU A 99 5.61 -1.49 -20.52
C LEU A 99 6.50 -0.84 -19.45
N LEU A 100 7.11 0.31 -19.76
CA LEU A 100 7.93 1.07 -18.83
C LEU A 100 7.11 1.51 -17.61
N ALA A 101 5.87 2.00 -17.82
CA ALA A 101 4.95 2.37 -16.74
C ALA A 101 4.66 1.18 -15.81
N VAL A 102 4.28 0.04 -16.38
CA VAL A 102 3.96 -1.18 -15.63
C VAL A 102 5.17 -1.68 -14.83
N VAL A 103 6.35 -1.75 -15.47
CA VAL A 103 7.58 -2.24 -14.83
C VAL A 103 8.00 -1.31 -13.68
N LEU A 104 8.00 0.00 -13.90
CA LEU A 104 8.34 0.98 -12.87
C LEU A 104 7.35 0.97 -11.71
N PHE A 105 6.06 0.73 -11.98
CA PHE A 105 4.99 0.66 -10.97
C PHE A 105 5.09 -0.60 -10.09
N LEU A 106 5.42 -1.74 -10.69
CA LEU A 106 5.64 -3.00 -9.97
C LEU A 106 6.92 -2.96 -9.12
N MET A 107 7.97 -2.26 -9.55
CA MET A 107 9.21 -2.18 -8.80
C MET A 107 9.05 -1.37 -7.48
N PRO A 108 9.48 -1.89 -6.32
CA PRO A 108 9.27 -1.23 -5.03
C PRO A 108 10.07 0.06 -4.87
N LYS A 109 11.26 0.14 -5.48
CA LYS A 109 12.15 1.30 -5.42
C LYS A 109 11.64 2.48 -6.26
N THR A 110 10.99 2.19 -7.38
CA THR A 110 10.55 3.19 -8.38
C THR A 110 9.04 3.36 -8.45
N GLY A 111 8.26 2.63 -7.64
CA GLY A 111 6.79 2.60 -7.74
C GLY A 111 6.12 3.96 -7.63
N ARG A 112 6.76 4.95 -7.00
CA ARG A 112 6.32 6.36 -7.01
C ARG A 112 6.35 6.97 -8.41
N ILE A 113 7.46 6.82 -9.12
CA ILE A 113 7.61 7.27 -10.52
C ILE A 113 6.66 6.48 -11.41
N GLY A 114 6.57 5.16 -11.20
CA GLY A 114 5.62 4.30 -11.91
C GLY A 114 4.16 4.73 -11.73
N THR A 115 3.76 5.20 -10.55
CA THR A 115 2.41 5.70 -10.29
C THR A 115 2.08 6.93 -11.14
N ILE A 116 3.04 7.86 -11.25
CA ILE A 116 2.89 9.06 -12.09
C ILE A 116 2.81 8.66 -13.56
N LEU A 117 3.65 7.72 -13.99
CA LEU A 117 3.66 7.27 -15.38
C LEU A 117 2.39 6.50 -15.75
N MET A 118 1.87 5.66 -14.85
CA MET A 118 0.57 5.00 -14.97
C MET A 118 -0.57 6.01 -15.01
N THR A 119 -0.47 7.12 -14.27
CA THR A 119 -1.47 8.22 -14.32
C THR A 119 -1.48 8.88 -15.70
N ALA A 120 -0.30 9.22 -16.24
CA ALA A 120 -0.19 9.80 -17.57
C ALA A 120 -0.69 8.83 -18.66
N LEU A 121 -0.30 7.55 -18.56
CA LEU A 121 -0.74 6.49 -19.47
C LEU A 121 -2.26 6.32 -19.47
N MET A 122 -2.87 6.14 -18.30
CA MET A 122 -4.32 5.95 -18.18
C MET A 122 -5.09 7.22 -18.55
N GLY A 123 -4.59 8.40 -18.19
CA GLY A 123 -5.18 9.68 -18.60
C GLY A 123 -5.20 9.85 -20.12
N GLY A 124 -4.10 9.50 -20.80
CA GLY A 124 -4.03 9.48 -22.26
C GLY A 124 -5.00 8.49 -22.88
N ALA A 125 -5.11 7.28 -22.32
CA ALA A 125 -6.07 6.27 -22.77
C ALA A 125 -7.52 6.75 -22.60
N ILE A 126 -7.87 7.35 -21.45
CA ILE A 126 -9.20 7.93 -21.21
C ILE A 126 -9.52 8.99 -22.28
N ALA A 127 -8.59 9.91 -22.54
CA ALA A 127 -8.77 10.94 -23.56
C ALA A 127 -8.95 10.33 -24.96
N ALA A 128 -8.19 9.30 -25.32
CA ALA A 128 -8.31 8.60 -26.59
C ALA A 128 -9.67 7.90 -26.74
N HIS A 129 -10.13 7.16 -25.73
CA HIS A 129 -11.45 6.51 -25.75
C HIS A 129 -12.58 7.53 -25.84
N MET A 130 -12.53 8.61 -25.06
CA MET A 130 -13.51 9.70 -25.16
C MET A 130 -13.51 10.35 -26.55
N GLY A 131 -12.32 10.60 -27.12
CA GLY A 131 -12.17 11.22 -28.44
C GLY A 131 -12.75 10.38 -29.58
N HIS A 132 -12.82 9.05 -29.41
CA HIS A 132 -13.37 8.12 -30.39
C HIS A 132 -14.79 7.61 -30.03
N GLY A 133 -15.42 8.15 -28.98
CA GLY A 133 -16.77 7.76 -28.56
C GLY A 133 -16.88 6.38 -27.90
N GLU A 134 -15.76 5.87 -27.37
CA GLU A 134 -15.68 4.57 -26.71
C GLU A 134 -15.79 4.66 -25.19
N SER A 135 -16.06 3.52 -24.54
CA SER A 135 -16.10 3.46 -23.08
C SER A 135 -14.72 3.59 -22.46
N PHE A 136 -14.55 4.57 -21.58
CA PHE A 136 -13.33 4.84 -20.81
C PHE A 136 -13.38 4.28 -19.36
N THR A 137 -14.37 3.41 -19.09
CA THR A 137 -14.68 2.91 -17.73
C THR A 137 -13.52 2.09 -17.16
N MET A 138 -12.96 1.18 -17.97
CA MET A 138 -11.89 0.27 -17.50
C MET A 138 -10.60 1.04 -17.16
N GLN A 139 -10.26 2.02 -17.98
CA GLN A 139 -9.09 2.90 -17.83
C GLN A 139 -9.23 3.74 -16.56
N SER A 140 -10.45 4.22 -16.27
CA SER A 140 -10.76 4.94 -15.02
C SER A 140 -10.61 4.06 -13.78
N ILE A 141 -11.09 2.81 -13.83
CA ILE A 141 -10.94 1.85 -12.73
C ILE A 141 -9.46 1.57 -12.47
N VAL A 142 -8.67 1.31 -13.51
CA VAL A 142 -7.23 1.06 -13.38
C VAL A 142 -6.52 2.28 -12.79
N LEU A 143 -6.90 3.49 -13.21
CA LEU A 143 -6.34 4.73 -12.65
C LEU A 143 -6.64 4.85 -11.14
N ILE A 144 -7.88 4.61 -10.72
CA ILE A 144 -8.26 4.63 -9.30
C ILE A 144 -7.45 3.58 -8.51
N LEU A 145 -7.37 2.35 -9.01
CA LEU A 145 -6.61 1.27 -8.36
C LEU A 145 -5.11 1.62 -8.24
N THR A 146 -4.55 2.28 -9.27
CA THR A 146 -3.17 2.76 -9.27
C THR A 146 -2.92 3.72 -8.11
N TRP A 147 -3.79 4.71 -7.92
CA TRP A 147 -3.68 5.68 -6.83
C TRP A 147 -3.94 5.06 -5.45
N VAL A 148 -4.90 4.13 -5.34
CA VAL A 148 -5.15 3.38 -4.09
C VAL A 148 -3.91 2.56 -3.71
N ALA A 149 -3.31 1.84 -4.66
CA ALA A 149 -2.08 1.10 -4.43
C ALA A 149 -0.93 2.02 -4.00
N ALA A 150 -0.79 3.18 -4.65
CA ALA A 150 0.23 4.16 -4.31
C ALA A 150 0.06 4.71 -2.89
N TYR A 151 -1.16 5.07 -2.49
CA TYR A 151 -1.46 5.55 -1.13
C TYR A 151 -1.15 4.49 -0.05
N ILE A 152 -1.46 3.22 -0.34
CA ILE A 152 -1.20 2.11 0.58
C ILE A 152 0.30 1.76 0.63
N ARG A 153 1.04 1.90 -0.47
CA ARG A 153 2.49 1.60 -0.52
C ARG A 153 3.36 2.74 -0.03
N TYR A 154 2.95 3.99 -0.28
CA TYR A 154 3.72 5.21 -0.07
C TYR A 154 2.86 6.26 0.67
N PRO A 155 2.63 6.10 1.99
CA PRO A 155 1.79 7.04 2.75
C PRO A 155 2.34 8.48 2.76
N GLU A 156 3.66 8.63 2.65
CA GLU A 156 4.35 9.91 2.53
C GLU A 156 4.11 10.60 1.19
N PHE A 157 3.57 9.92 0.17
CA PHE A 157 3.43 10.47 -1.18
C PHE A 157 2.48 11.68 -1.25
N LEU A 158 1.52 11.79 -0.32
CA LEU A 158 0.57 12.90 -0.23
C LEU A 158 0.86 13.85 0.94
N ARG A 159 1.93 13.62 1.72
CA ARG A 159 2.35 14.57 2.75
C ARG A 159 3.17 15.67 2.09
N LEU A 160 2.47 16.71 1.64
CA LEU A 160 3.08 18.01 1.38
C LEU A 160 3.42 18.60 2.75
N GLU A 161 4.64 18.38 3.25
CA GLU A 161 5.14 19.19 4.37
C GLU A 161 5.31 20.62 3.85
N SER A 162 4.38 21.50 4.25
CA SER A 162 4.42 22.96 4.05
C SER A 162 5.17 23.63 5.20
#